data_AF-A0A832D364-F1
#
_entry.id   AF-A0A832D364-F1
#
_cell.length_a   1.000
_cell.length_b   1.000
_cell.length_c   1.000
_cell.angle_alpha   90.00
_cell.angle_beta   90.00
_cell.angle_gamma   90.00
#
_symmetry.space_group_name_H-M   'P 1'
#
loop_
_entity.id
_entity.type
_entity.pdbx_description
1 polymer ?
#
loop_
_entity_poly.entity_id
_entity_poly.type
_entity_poly.pdbx_seq_one_letter_code
_entity_poly.pdbx_strand_id
1 'polypeptide(L)'
;MSVKKIGFVHTSTLVVPLFTSLMEQRLHGVNFFHLADDSLIRDVIEEGNVGPRIAWRVLQHIILAVEGGADYVIVTCSSVGEVAEWASKFVSVPVVRVDKPMADYVVQTASKIGVLATLRTTLLPTMNLIKRKC
;
A
#
# COMPACT_ATOMS: atom_id res chain seq x y z
N MET A 1 11.07 -11.52 15.03
CA MET A 1 12.21 -10.72 14.56
C MET A 1 11.95 -9.26 14.89
N SER A 2 12.95 -8.49 15.32
CA SER A 2 12.82 -7.03 15.44
C SER A 2 12.85 -6.45 14.04
N VAL A 3 11.85 -5.66 13.65
CA VAL A 3 11.83 -4.96 12.35
C VAL A 3 13.00 -3.98 12.33
N LYS A 4 13.87 -4.08 11.31
CA LYS A 4 15.04 -3.21 11.15
C LYS A 4 14.96 -2.37 9.88
N LYS A 5 14.24 -2.81 8.86
CA LYS A 5 14.11 -2.09 7.58
C LYS A 5 12.70 -2.18 6.99
N ILE A 6 12.13 -1.03 6.61
CA ILE A 6 10.84 -0.95 5.92
C ILE A 6 11.04 -0.45 4.48
N GLY A 7 10.51 -1.18 3.51
CA GLY A 7 10.43 -0.75 2.12
C GLY A 7 9.05 -0.15 1.82
N PHE A 8 9.00 1.06 1.29
CA PHE A 8 7.76 1.66 0.83
C PHE A 8 7.63 1.54 -0.68
N VAL A 9 6.45 1.16 -1.15
CA VAL A 9 6.08 1.17 -2.57
C VAL A 9 5.02 2.24 -2.79
N HIS A 10 5.33 3.18 -3.67
CA HIS A 10 4.49 4.31 -4.03
C HIS A 10 4.17 4.29 -5.52
N THR A 11 2.91 4.55 -5.86
CA THR A 11 2.51 4.84 -7.25
C THR A 11 2.70 6.33 -7.58
N SER A 12 3.13 7.14 -6.61
CA SER A 12 3.51 8.54 -6.85
C SER A 12 4.62 9.01 -5.91
N THR A 13 5.53 9.83 -6.41
CA THR A 13 6.61 10.47 -5.64
C THR A 13 6.09 11.53 -4.67
N LEU A 14 4.89 12.08 -4.89
CA LEU A 14 4.31 13.15 -4.07
C LEU A 14 4.16 12.79 -2.59
N VAL A 15 3.96 11.51 -2.28
CA VAL A 15 3.76 11.04 -0.90
C VAL A 15 5.08 10.67 -0.20
N VAL A 16 6.20 10.62 -0.91
CA VAL A 16 7.50 10.23 -0.33
C VAL A 16 7.88 11.12 0.86
N PRO A 17 7.88 12.47 0.75
CA PRO A 17 8.26 13.34 1.87
C PRO A 17 7.39 13.15 3.12
N LEU A 18 6.10 12.88 2.92
CA LEU A 18 5.16 12.60 4.01
C LEU A 18 5.56 11.33 4.77
N PHE A 19 5.82 10.23 4.06
CA PHE A 19 6.21 8.98 4.71
C PHE A 19 7.61 9.06 5.34
N THR A 20 8.56 9.76 4.71
CA THR A 20 9.87 10.05 5.32
C THR A 20 9.69 10.76 6.67
N SER A 21 8.91 11.85 6.70
CA SER A 21 8.65 12.60 7.92
C SER A 21 7.97 11.75 9.00
N LEU A 22 6.99 10.93 8.63
CA LEU A 22 6.31 10.03 9.57
C LEU A 22 7.26 8.99 10.17
N MET A 23 8.15 8.41 9.36
CA MET A 23 9.15 7.45 9.86
C MET A 23 10.09 8.10 10.88
N GLU A 24 10.63 9.29 10.54
CA GLU A 24 11.53 10.05 11.43
C GLU A 24 10.86 10.45 12.75
N GLN A 25 9.57 10.78 12.72
CA GLN A 25 8.81 11.22 13.90
C GLN A 25 8.26 10.09 14.77
N ARG A 26 8.07 8.88 14.22
CA ARG A 26 7.31 7.81 14.89
C ARG A 26 8.10 6.54 15.11
N LEU A 27 9.14 6.26 14.32
CA LEU A 27 9.84 4.98 14.31
C LEU A 27 11.36 5.18 14.36
N HIS A 28 11.86 5.52 15.55
CA HIS A 28 13.30 5.62 15.80
C HIS A 28 13.99 4.25 15.74
N GLY A 29 15.17 4.20 15.12
CA GLY A 29 15.98 2.98 15.02
C GLY A 29 15.54 1.99 13.94
N VAL A 30 14.55 2.34 13.11
CA VAL A 30 14.12 1.56 11.95
C VAL A 30 14.59 2.25 10.68
N ASN A 31 15.38 1.56 9.87
CA ASN A 31 15.78 2.06 8.56
C ASN A 31 14.61 1.98 7.59
N PHE A 32 14.58 2.85 6.58
CA PHE A 32 13.56 2.78 5.54
C PHE A 32 14.08 3.28 4.20
N PHE A 33 13.37 2.91 3.14
CA PHE A 33 13.63 3.39 1.79
C PHE A 33 12.34 3.38 0.98
N HIS A 34 12.36 4.09 -0.15
CA HIS A 34 11.20 4.32 -0.99
C HIS A 34 11.48 3.82 -2.41
N LEU A 35 10.54 3.06 -2.97
CA LEU A 35 10.42 2.79 -4.40
C LEU A 35 9.17 3.52 -4.89
N ALA A 36 9.36 4.49 -5.79
CA ALA A 36 8.28 5.29 -6.33
C ALA A 36 8.27 5.23 -7.84
N ASP A 37 7.10 4.96 -8.42
CA ASP A 37 6.88 4.92 -9.86
C ASP A 37 5.66 5.78 -10.21
N ASP A 38 5.92 7.04 -10.57
CA ASP A 38 4.90 8.03 -10.96
C ASP A 38 4.12 7.65 -12.23
N SER A 39 4.62 6.71 -13.03
CA SER A 39 3.88 6.26 -14.21
C SER A 39 2.74 5.32 -13.85
N LEU A 40 2.81 4.62 -12.70
CA LEU A 40 1.73 3.73 -12.26
C LEU A 40 0.44 4.48 -11.93
N ILE A 41 0.52 5.64 -11.26
CA ILE A 41 -0.72 6.39 -10.97
C ILE A 41 -1.35 6.93 -12.25
N ARG A 42 -0.54 7.32 -13.25
CA ARG A 42 -1.04 7.75 -14.56
C ARG A 42 -1.77 6.62 -15.27
N ASP A 43 -1.14 5.44 -15.33
CA ASP A 43 -1.75 4.23 -15.86
C ASP A 43 -3.10 3.91 -15.19
N VAL A 44 -3.16 3.96 -13.86
CA VAL A 44 -4.40 3.69 -13.09
C VAL A 44 -5.49 4.71 -13.40
N ILE A 45 -5.13 5.98 -13.58
CA ILE A 45 -6.08 7.04 -13.93
C ILE A 45 -6.58 6.85 -15.36
N GLU A 46 -5.68 6.59 -16.30
CA GLU A 46 -5.98 6.42 -17.73
C GLU A 46 -6.86 5.17 -17.97
N GLU A 47 -6.52 4.04 -17.36
CA GLU A 47 -7.28 2.79 -17.50
C GLU A 47 -8.55 2.77 -16.64
N GLY A 48 -8.64 3.65 -15.64
CA GLY A 48 -9.76 3.70 -14.69
C GLY A 48 -9.92 2.43 -13.85
N ASN A 49 -8.91 1.55 -13.82
CA ASN A 49 -8.87 0.30 -13.06
C ASN A 49 -7.43 -0.16 -12.81
N VAL A 50 -7.24 -1.25 -12.06
CA VAL A 50 -5.94 -1.93 -11.90
C VAL A 50 -5.98 -3.25 -12.66
N GLY A 51 -5.60 -3.20 -13.94
CA GLY A 51 -5.56 -4.37 -14.81
C GLY A 51 -4.30 -5.23 -14.60
N PRO A 52 -4.17 -6.38 -15.31
CA PRO A 52 -3.05 -7.30 -15.16
C PRO A 52 -1.67 -6.65 -15.36
N ARG A 53 -1.54 -5.72 -16.30
CA ARG A 53 -0.29 -4.98 -16.58
C ARG A 53 0.14 -4.14 -15.38
N ILE A 54 -0.77 -3.32 -14.84
CA ILE A 54 -0.51 -2.47 -13.68
C ILE A 54 -0.22 -3.34 -12.46
N ALA A 55 -1.01 -4.39 -12.23
CA ALA A 55 -0.81 -5.32 -11.12
C ALA A 55 0.57 -5.99 -11.18
N TRP A 56 1.01 -6.43 -12.36
CA TRP A 56 2.33 -7.00 -12.56
C TRP A 56 3.45 -6.02 -12.20
N ARG A 57 3.35 -4.77 -12.64
CA ARG A 57 4.33 -3.73 -12.30
C ARG A 57 4.37 -3.44 -10.80
N VAL A 58 3.22 -3.38 -10.13
CA VAL A 58 3.16 -3.20 -8.67
C VAL A 58 3.82 -4.39 -7.95
N LEU A 59 3.56 -5.62 -8.41
CA LEU A 59 4.23 -6.82 -7.89
C LEU A 59 5.76 -6.73 -8.04
N GLN A 60 6.26 -6.31 -9.20
CA GLN A 60 7.70 -6.15 -9.43
C GLN A 60 8.32 -5.17 -8.43
N HIS A 61 7.67 -4.04 -8.14
CA HIS A 61 8.15 -3.10 -7.13
C HIS A 61 8.15 -3.69 -5.71
N ILE A 62 7.13 -4.50 -5.38
CA ILE A 62 7.10 -5.22 -4.10
C ILE A 62 8.28 -6.19 -4.02
N ILE A 63 8.54 -6.98 -5.07
CA ILE A 63 9.68 -7.91 -5.12
C ILE A 63 11.00 -7.16 -4.96
N LEU A 64 11.18 -6.04 -5.68
CA LEU A 64 12.38 -5.20 -5.55
C LEU A 64 12.56 -4.63 -4.13
N ALA A 65 11.46 -4.31 -3.43
CA ALA A 65 11.54 -3.89 -2.04
C ALA A 65 12.02 -5.05 -1.13
N VAL A 66 11.55 -6.27 -1.38
CA VAL A 66 12.02 -7.46 -0.65
C VAL A 66 13.50 -7.73 -0.93
N GLU A 67 13.91 -7.71 -2.19
CA GLU A 67 15.32 -7.87 -2.59
C GLU A 67 16.22 -6.75 -2.06
N GLY A 68 15.67 -5.55 -1.87
CA GLY A 68 16.30 -4.42 -1.18
C GLY A 68 16.50 -4.63 0.33
N GLY A 69 16.12 -5.80 0.87
CA GLY A 69 16.30 -6.20 2.25
C GLY A 69 15.24 -5.64 3.21
N ALA A 70 14.04 -5.33 2.71
CA ALA A 70 12.93 -4.93 3.57
C ALA A 70 12.46 -6.10 4.44
N ASP A 71 12.29 -5.87 5.75
CA ASP A 71 11.61 -6.81 6.66
C ASP A 71 10.08 -6.70 6.54
N TYR A 72 9.59 -5.54 6.06
CA TYR A 72 8.18 -5.23 5.80
C TYR A 72 8.07 -4.35 4.56
N VAL A 73 7.07 -4.61 3.73
CA VAL A 73 6.74 -3.76 2.58
C VAL A 73 5.41 -3.05 2.82
N ILE A 74 5.40 -1.72 2.68
CA ILE A 74 4.19 -0.90 2.79
C ILE A 74 3.81 -0.36 1.41
N VAL A 75 2.64 -0.75 0.92
CA VAL A 75 2.05 -0.23 -0.31
C VAL A 75 1.12 0.93 0.02
N THR A 76 1.46 2.10 -0.49
CA THR A 76 0.86 3.38 -0.06
C THR A 76 -0.29 3.88 -0.93
N CYS A 77 -0.71 3.10 -1.93
CA CYS A 77 -1.81 3.43 -2.80
C CYS A 77 -2.96 2.42 -2.63
N SER A 78 -4.11 2.90 -2.15
CA SER A 78 -5.29 2.07 -1.91
C SER A 78 -5.89 1.47 -3.18
N SER A 79 -5.76 2.13 -4.34
CA SER A 79 -6.24 1.59 -5.62
C SER A 79 -5.58 0.25 -5.97
N VAL A 80 -4.30 0.08 -5.61
CA VAL A 80 -3.53 -1.15 -5.87
C VAL A 80 -3.44 -2.06 -4.62
N GLY A 81 -4.22 -1.77 -3.57
CA GLY A 81 -4.11 -2.47 -2.30
C GLY A 81 -4.46 -3.96 -2.37
N GLU A 82 -5.33 -4.38 -3.29
CA GLU A 82 -5.63 -5.81 -3.51
C GLU A 82 -4.41 -6.56 -4.09
N VAL A 83 -3.60 -5.88 -4.92
CA VAL A 83 -2.32 -6.43 -5.41
C VAL A 83 -1.35 -6.64 -4.25
N ALA A 84 -1.31 -5.71 -3.29
CA ALA A 84 -0.48 -5.84 -2.09
C ALA A 84 -0.88 -7.07 -1.25
N GLU A 85 -2.19 -7.28 -1.05
CA GLU A 85 -2.73 -8.44 -0.32
C GLU A 85 -2.39 -9.76 -1.02
N TRP A 86 -2.48 -9.79 -2.36
CA TRP A 86 -2.11 -10.96 -3.15
C TRP A 86 -0.60 -11.22 -3.12
N ALA A 87 0.23 -10.17 -3.32
CA ALA A 87 1.68 -10.26 -3.32
C ALA A 87 2.25 -10.78 -2.00
N SER A 88 1.60 -10.45 -0.86
CA SER A 88 1.99 -10.98 0.46
C SER A 88 1.99 -12.51 0.55
N LYS A 89 1.34 -13.22 -0.39
CA LYS A 89 1.33 -14.70 -0.46
C LYS A 89 2.53 -15.29 -1.20
N PHE A 90 3.26 -14.46 -1.95
CA PHE A 90 4.34 -14.90 -2.85
C PHE A 90 5.73 -14.43 -2.42
N VAL A 91 5.81 -13.52 -1.44
CA VAL A 91 7.08 -13.01 -0.92
C VAL A 91 7.31 -13.45 0.52
N SER A 92 8.58 -13.45 0.95
CA SER A 92 9.00 -13.95 2.27
C SER A 92 8.73 -13.00 3.44
N VAL A 93 8.25 -11.77 3.17
CA VAL A 93 8.04 -10.73 4.18
C VAL A 93 6.61 -10.17 4.11
N PRO A 94 6.05 -9.64 5.22
CA PRO A 94 4.71 -9.09 5.19
C PRO A 94 4.59 -7.89 4.25
N VAL A 95 3.54 -7.90 3.42
CA VAL A 95 3.17 -6.77 2.55
C VAL A 95 1.85 -6.18 3.05
N VAL A 96 1.86 -4.88 3.36
CA VAL A 96 0.73 -4.20 4.00
C VAL A 96 0.25 -3.04 3.15
N ARG A 97 -1.05 -3.03 2.82
CA ARG A 97 -1.71 -1.86 2.23
C ARG A 97 -2.00 -0.81 3.30
N VAL A 98 -1.75 0.46 2.98
CA VAL A 98 -1.81 1.57 3.95
C VAL A 98 -3.18 1.79 4.59
N ASP A 99 -4.27 1.44 3.92
CA ASP A 99 -5.64 1.58 4.41
C ASP A 99 -6.13 0.40 5.25
N LYS A 100 -5.32 -0.66 5.42
CA LYS A 100 -5.67 -1.81 6.27
C LYS A 100 -5.94 -1.40 7.73
N PRO A 101 -5.07 -0.62 8.41
CA PRO A 101 -5.33 -0.21 9.79
C PRO A 101 -6.57 0.67 9.93
N MET A 102 -6.87 1.49 8.90
CA MET A 102 -8.10 2.30 8.86
C MET A 102 -9.34 1.41 8.79
N ALA A 103 -9.32 0.39 7.93
CA ALA A 103 -10.39 -0.59 7.82
C ALA A 103 -10.56 -1.39 9.12
N ASP A 104 -9.46 -1.85 9.73
CA ASP A 104 -9.47 -2.59 11.01
C ASP A 104 -10.09 -1.77 12.14
N TYR A 105 -9.76 -0.49 12.22
CA TYR A 105 -10.31 0.41 13.24
C TYR A 105 -11.81 0.66 13.04
N VAL A 106 -12.24 0.97 11.81
CA VAL A 106 -13.61 1.42 11.57
C VAL A 106 -14.64 0.30 11.73
N VAL A 107 -14.31 -0.95 11.36
CA VAL A 107 -15.22 -2.09 11.54
C VAL A 107 -15.45 -2.44 13.01
N GLN A 108 -14.51 -2.11 13.89
CA GLN A 108 -14.63 -2.33 15.33
C GLN A 108 -15.40 -1.21 16.05
N THR A 109 -15.51 -0.03 15.44
CA THR A 109 -15.98 1.19 16.11
C THR A 109 -17.25 1.78 15.52
N ALA A 110 -17.70 1.32 14.34
CA ALA A 110 -18.87 1.87 13.66
C ALA A 110 -19.75 0.78 13.01
N SER A 111 -21.05 1.02 13.00
CA SER A 111 -22.05 0.16 12.33
C SER A 111 -22.48 0.67 10.95
N LYS A 112 -22.17 1.93 10.62
CA LYS A 112 -22.41 2.54 9.30
C LYS A 112 -21.13 3.24 8.85
N ILE A 113 -20.60 2.83 7.71
CA ILE A 113 -19.26 3.24 7.24
C ILE A 113 -19.39 3.90 5.88
N GLY A 114 -18.93 5.15 5.78
CA GLY A 114 -18.79 5.89 4.53
C GLY A 114 -17.35 5.81 4.02
N VAL A 115 -17.15 5.68 2.70
CA VAL A 115 -15.84 5.70 2.04
C VAL A 115 -15.76 6.91 1.13
N LEU A 116 -14.82 7.82 1.42
CA LEU A 116 -14.48 8.94 0.54
C LEU A 116 -13.09 8.71 -0.03
N ALA A 117 -12.93 8.96 -1.33
CA ALA A 117 -11.65 8.81 -2.00
C ALA A 117 -11.48 9.84 -3.11
N THR A 118 -10.23 10.23 -3.35
CA THR A 118 -9.84 11.15 -4.42
C THR A 118 -10.08 10.56 -5.81
N LEU A 119 -9.81 9.26 -5.97
CA LEU A 119 -9.99 8.54 -7.22
C LEU A 119 -11.07 7.47 -7.09
N ARG A 120 -11.88 7.32 -8.14
CA ARG A 120 -12.92 6.28 -8.21
C ARG A 120 -12.34 4.87 -8.10
N THR A 121 -11.11 4.66 -8.59
CA THR A 121 -10.38 3.38 -8.53
C THR A 121 -10.08 2.92 -7.09
N THR A 122 -10.14 3.81 -6.11
CA THR A 122 -9.96 3.47 -4.69
C THR A 122 -11.24 2.92 -4.06
N LEU A 123 -12.41 3.36 -4.51
CA LEU A 123 -13.68 3.08 -3.83
C LEU A 123 -13.94 1.59 -3.69
N LEU A 124 -13.92 0.84 -4.79
CA LEU A 124 -14.20 -0.61 -4.75
C LEU A 124 -13.17 -1.39 -3.93
N PRO A 125 -11.84 -1.25 -4.14
CA PRO A 125 -10.84 -1.93 -3.33
C PRO A 125 -10.98 -1.69 -1.82
N THR A 126 -11.22 -0.44 -1.40
CA THR A 126 -11.35 -0.09 0.02
C THR A 126 -12.69 -0.57 0.59
N MET A 127 -13.79 -0.44 -0.15
CA MET A 127 -15.09 -0.98 0.27
C MET A 127 -15.06 -2.51 0.41
N ASN A 128 -14.39 -3.21 -0.51
CA ASN A 128 -14.23 -4.66 -0.43
C ASN A 128 -13.40 -5.07 0.79
N LEU A 129 -12.30 -4.35 1.08
CA LEU A 129 -11.49 -4.58 2.27
C LEU A 129 -12.33 -4.47 3.56
N ILE A 130 -13.15 -3.42 3.67
CA ILE A 130 -14.03 -3.21 4.83
C ILE A 130 -15.06 -4.34 4.93
N LYS A 131 -15.76 -4.66 3.83
CA LYS A 131 -16.79 -5.73 3.80
C LYS A 131 -16.26 -7.10 4.21
N ARG A 132 -15.02 -7.44 3.85
CA ARG A 132 -14.38 -8.72 4.23
C ARG A 132 -14.01 -8.80 5.72
N LYS A 133 -14.12 -7.69 6.46
CA LYS A 133 -13.73 -7.57 7.87
C LYS A 133 -14.91 -7.38 8.82
N CYS A 134 -16.11 -7.19 8.28
CA CYS A 134 -17.35 -7.15 9.05
C CYS A 134 -17.86 -8.57 9.38
#